data_AF-A0A260S8Z0-F1
#
_entry.id   AF-A0A260S8Z0-F1
#
_cell.length_a   1.000
_cell.length_b   1.000
_cell.length_c   1.000
_cell.angle_alpha   90.00
_cell.angle_beta   90.00
_cell.angle_gamma   90.00
#
_symmetry.space_group_name_H-M   'P 1'
#
loop_
_entity.id
_entity.type
_entity.pdbx_description
1 polymer ?
#
loop_
_entity_poly.entity_id
_entity_poly.type
_entity_poly.pdbx_seq_one_letter_code
_entity_poly.pdbx_strand_id
1 'polypeptide(L)'
;MALLVSAVVVACAGCSQTAALAPVGGAELGNLRYAVNDVLLEKGVEILVAPVCSGTGADIECAGETTDNEAITGSATSDDASTVEVKVGTEVLYSGSVQDVLDRNATVGAP
;
A
#
# COMPACT_ATOMS: atom_id res chain seq x y z
N MET A 1 -3.40 60.35 -26.50
CA MET A 1 -3.20 59.23 -27.44
C MET A 1 -2.58 58.10 -26.64
N ALA A 2 -3.41 57.25 -26.03
CA ALA A 2 -2.98 56.28 -25.02
C ALA A 2 -2.46 54.99 -25.68
N LEU A 3 -1.47 54.40 -25.01
CA LEU A 3 -0.63 53.29 -25.42
C LEU A 3 -1.38 52.01 -25.84
N LEU A 4 -0.88 51.41 -26.92
CA LEU A 4 -0.94 49.97 -27.21
C LEU A 4 -0.09 49.20 -26.19
N VAL A 5 -0.63 48.13 -25.59
CA VAL A 5 -0.03 46.78 -25.44
C VAL A 5 -1.17 45.87 -24.94
N SER A 6 -1.76 45.07 -25.82
CA SER A 6 -2.67 43.99 -25.44
C SER A 6 -1.84 42.84 -24.86
N ALA A 7 -1.89 42.67 -23.54
CA ALA A 7 -1.33 41.54 -22.84
C ALA A 7 -2.08 40.26 -23.23
N VAL A 8 -1.44 39.39 -24.02
CA VAL A 8 -1.85 38.00 -24.18
C VAL A 8 -1.53 37.29 -22.88
N VAL A 9 -2.52 37.21 -21.99
CA VAL A 9 -2.46 36.37 -20.79
C VAL A 9 -2.49 34.93 -21.27
N VAL A 10 -1.32 34.31 -21.35
CA VAL A 10 -1.17 32.86 -21.45
C VAL A 10 -1.66 32.29 -20.12
N ALA A 11 -2.96 32.10 -20.01
CA ALA A 11 -3.55 31.25 -18.99
C ALA A 11 -3.08 29.83 -19.32
N CYS A 12 -1.98 29.41 -18.68
CA CYS A 12 -1.72 28.00 -18.45
C CYS A 12 -2.91 27.49 -17.61
N ALA A 13 -4.00 27.14 -18.28
CA ALA A 13 -5.00 26.24 -17.75
C ALA A 13 -4.25 24.94 -17.47
N GLY A 14 -3.72 24.85 -16.25
CA GLY A 14 -3.35 23.58 -15.63
C GLY A 14 -4.62 22.77 -15.57
N CYS A 15 -4.91 22.06 -16.66
CA CYS A 15 -5.95 21.05 -16.72
C CYS A 15 -5.57 19.98 -15.70
N SER A 16 -6.09 20.19 -14.50
CA SER A 16 -6.41 19.22 -13.46
C SER A 16 -6.33 17.77 -13.93
N GLN A 17 -5.12 17.18 -13.90
CA GLN A 17 -4.96 15.73 -13.91
C GLN A 17 -5.36 15.10 -12.57
N THR A 18 -5.88 15.88 -11.62
CA THR A 18 -6.40 15.38 -10.34
C THR A 18 -7.81 14.80 -10.44
N ALA A 19 -8.46 14.88 -11.61
CA ALA A 19 -9.72 14.22 -11.84
C ALA A 19 -9.48 12.71 -12.00
N ALA A 20 -9.61 12.02 -10.87
CA ALA A 20 -9.84 10.59 -10.77
C ALA A 20 -8.77 9.72 -11.43
N LEU A 21 -7.66 9.52 -10.73
CA LEU A 21 -7.17 8.16 -10.61
C LEU A 21 -8.35 7.35 -10.05
N ALA A 22 -9.15 6.75 -10.94
CA ALA A 22 -10.13 5.75 -10.55
C ALA A 22 -9.40 4.72 -9.66
N PRO A 23 -10.10 4.08 -8.70
CA PRO A 23 -9.49 2.99 -7.95
C PRO A 23 -8.88 2.03 -8.97
N VAL A 24 -7.55 1.96 -9.01
CA VAL A 24 -6.87 0.96 -9.82
C VAL A 24 -7.31 -0.36 -9.20
N GLY A 25 -8.07 -1.17 -9.95
CA GLY A 25 -8.59 -2.42 -9.44
C GLY A 25 -7.45 -3.24 -8.83
N GLY A 26 -7.61 -3.67 -7.57
CA GLY A 26 -6.55 -4.36 -6.82
C GLY A 26 -5.65 -3.48 -5.97
N ALA A 27 -5.98 -2.20 -5.74
CA ALA A 27 -5.26 -1.35 -4.80
C ALA A 27 -5.17 -1.97 -3.39
N GLU A 28 -6.27 -2.53 -2.89
CA GLU A 28 -6.35 -3.24 -1.61
C GLU A 28 -5.41 -4.47 -1.55
N LEU A 29 -5.39 -5.31 -2.58
CA LEU A 29 -4.46 -6.45 -2.67
C LEU A 29 -3.00 -5.99 -2.69
N GLY A 30 -2.70 -4.92 -3.44
CA GLY A 30 -1.37 -4.33 -3.50
C GLY A 30 -0.95 -3.79 -2.14
N ASN A 31 -1.81 -3.01 -1.51
CA ASN A 31 -1.57 -2.38 -0.21
C ASN A 31 -1.37 -3.42 0.90
N LEU A 32 -2.21 -4.47 0.97
CA LEU A 32 -2.02 -5.56 1.93
C LEU A 32 -0.69 -6.27 1.68
N ARG A 33 -0.37 -6.59 0.42
CA ARG A 33 0.91 -7.22 0.09
C ARG A 33 2.09 -6.36 0.56
N TYR A 34 2.06 -5.07 0.30
CA TYR A 34 3.12 -4.16 0.77
C TYR A 34 3.19 -4.11 2.29
N ALA A 35 2.06 -3.90 2.98
CA ALA A 35 2.03 -3.85 4.44
C ALA A 35 2.52 -5.15 5.10
N VAL A 36 2.14 -6.32 4.57
CA VAL A 36 2.63 -7.61 5.07
C VAL A 36 4.15 -7.71 4.88
N ASN A 37 4.68 -7.36 3.70
CA ASN A 37 6.12 -7.41 3.43
C ASN A 37 6.90 -6.40 4.29
N ASP A 38 6.37 -5.20 4.50
CA ASP A 38 6.99 -4.16 5.32
C ASP A 38 7.05 -4.58 6.79
N VAL A 39 5.98 -5.15 7.34
CA VAL A 39 5.99 -5.72 8.70
C VAL A 39 7.05 -6.81 8.84
N LEU A 40 7.14 -7.73 7.88
CA LEU A 40 8.14 -8.81 7.92
C LEU A 40 9.57 -8.26 7.88
N LEU A 41 9.81 -7.27 7.02
CA LEU A 41 11.10 -6.59 6.92
C LEU A 41 11.47 -5.85 8.22
N GLU A 42 10.54 -5.09 8.81
CA GLU A 42 10.74 -4.39 10.08
C GLU A 42 11.06 -5.34 11.23
N LYS A 43 10.50 -6.54 11.20
CA LYS A 43 10.73 -7.60 12.20
C LYS A 43 11.97 -8.45 11.90
N GLY A 44 12.62 -8.23 10.76
CA GLY A 44 13.80 -9.00 10.35
C GLY A 44 13.50 -10.46 10.02
N VAL A 45 12.30 -10.75 9.54
CA VAL A 45 11.91 -12.11 9.13
C VAL A 45 12.56 -12.44 7.79
N GLU A 46 13.29 -13.55 7.73
CA GLU A 46 13.88 -14.07 6.50
C GLU A 46 12.84 -14.83 5.67
N ILE A 47 12.63 -14.40 4.43
CA ILE A 47 11.56 -14.87 3.57
C ILE A 47 12.12 -15.81 2.49
N LEU A 48 11.59 -17.04 2.41
CA LEU A 48 11.89 -17.98 1.34
C LEU A 48 10.93 -17.78 0.15
N VAL A 49 9.64 -17.63 0.45
CA VAL A 49 8.58 -17.36 -0.53
C VAL A 49 7.85 -16.09 -0.11
N ALA A 50 7.98 -15.04 -0.93
CA ALA A 50 7.33 -13.76 -0.68
C ALA A 50 5.81 -13.92 -0.60
N PRO A 51 5.13 -13.26 0.36
CA PRO A 51 3.69 -13.32 0.49
C PRO A 51 2.95 -12.90 -0.79
N VAL A 52 2.04 -13.76 -1.26
CA VAL A 52 1.13 -13.47 -2.36
C VAL A 52 -0.28 -13.35 -1.81
N CYS A 53 -0.95 -12.24 -2.12
CA CYS A 53 -2.30 -11.96 -1.65
C CYS A 53 -3.35 -12.27 -2.72
N SER A 54 -4.51 -12.77 -2.29
CA SER A 54 -5.67 -13.06 -3.13
C SER A 54 -6.97 -12.88 -2.34
N GLY A 55 -8.10 -12.77 -3.02
CA GLY A 55 -9.41 -12.50 -2.39
C GLY A 55 -9.89 -11.07 -2.64
N THR A 56 -10.92 -10.64 -1.90
CA THR A 56 -11.54 -9.31 -2.01
C THR A 56 -12.13 -8.85 -0.67
N GLY A 57 -11.99 -7.58 -0.31
CA GLY A 57 -12.52 -7.05 0.96
C GLY A 57 -11.99 -7.80 2.19
N ALA A 58 -12.88 -8.18 3.10
CA ALA A 58 -12.54 -8.96 4.30
C ALA A 58 -11.95 -10.36 4.01
N ASP A 59 -12.15 -10.91 2.82
CA ASP A 59 -11.67 -12.25 2.46
C ASP A 59 -10.25 -12.23 1.84
N ILE A 60 -9.55 -11.07 1.88
CA ILE A 60 -8.18 -11.00 1.38
C ILE A 60 -7.23 -11.74 2.34
N GLU A 61 -6.49 -12.68 1.78
CA GLU A 61 -5.48 -13.48 2.46
C GLU A 61 -4.17 -13.45 1.69
N CYS A 62 -3.07 -13.29 2.42
CA CYS A 62 -1.70 -13.30 1.94
C CYS A 62 -0.97 -14.51 2.54
N ALA A 63 -0.33 -15.32 1.68
CA ALA A 63 0.41 -16.50 2.12
C ALA A 63 1.83 -16.52 1.55
N GLY A 64 2.79 -16.91 2.40
CA GLY A 64 4.19 -17.10 2.06
C GLY A 64 4.88 -18.07 3.02
N GLU A 65 6.21 -18.14 2.97
CA GLU A 65 7.00 -19.06 3.79
C GLU A 65 8.35 -18.44 4.18
N THR A 66 8.79 -18.65 5.42
CA THR A 66 10.13 -18.24 5.89
C THR A 66 11.21 -19.21 5.43
N THR A 67 12.48 -18.85 5.60
CA THR A 67 13.62 -19.75 5.35
C THR A 67 13.69 -20.94 6.31
N ASP A 68 12.98 -20.86 7.44
CA ASP A 68 12.85 -21.92 8.44
C ASP A 68 11.58 -22.78 8.22
N ASN A 69 10.93 -22.67 7.07
CA ASN A 69 9.70 -23.38 6.70
C ASN A 69 8.49 -23.04 7.57
N GLU A 70 8.45 -21.86 8.19
CA GLU A 70 7.27 -21.38 8.90
C GLU A 70 6.32 -20.65 7.95
N ALA A 71 5.02 -20.89 8.11
CA ALA A 71 3.99 -20.23 7.30
C ALA A 71 3.93 -18.74 7.64
N ILE A 72 3.94 -17.90 6.62
CA ILE A 72 3.64 -16.47 6.74
C ILE A 72 2.18 -16.26 6.33
N THR A 73 1.38 -15.62 7.19
CA THR A 73 -0.01 -15.28 6.87
C THR A 73 -0.31 -13.81 7.12
N GLY A 74 -1.00 -13.17 6.18
CA GLY A 74 -1.53 -11.83 6.33
C GLY A 74 -3.02 -11.81 5.98
N SER A 75 -3.89 -11.57 6.96
CA SER A 75 -5.34 -11.66 6.78
C SER A 75 -5.99 -10.29 6.94
N ALA A 76 -6.85 -9.89 6.02
CA ALA A 76 -7.69 -8.70 6.21
C ALA A 76 -8.60 -8.90 7.43
N THR A 77 -8.75 -7.85 8.24
CA THR A 77 -9.59 -7.89 9.45
C THR A 77 -10.74 -6.90 9.42
N SER A 78 -10.96 -6.26 8.26
CA SER A 78 -12.03 -5.30 8.00
C SER A 78 -12.61 -5.50 6.60
N ASP A 79 -13.87 -5.10 6.42
CA ASP A 79 -14.63 -5.28 5.18
C ASP A 79 -14.00 -4.57 3.97
N ASP A 80 -13.33 -3.44 4.21
CA ASP A 80 -12.64 -2.63 3.21
C ASP A 80 -11.13 -2.92 3.14
N ALA A 81 -10.67 -3.96 3.83
CA ALA A 81 -9.27 -4.35 3.94
C ALA A 81 -8.35 -3.19 4.40
N SER A 82 -8.87 -2.28 5.22
CA SER A 82 -8.09 -1.18 5.82
C SER A 82 -7.23 -1.63 7.00
N THR A 83 -7.48 -2.83 7.53
CA THR A 83 -6.76 -3.44 8.64
C THR A 83 -6.31 -4.86 8.31
N VAL A 84 -5.17 -5.27 8.86
CA VAL A 84 -4.53 -6.56 8.60
C VAL A 84 -3.95 -7.15 9.89
N GLU A 85 -4.02 -8.47 10.01
CA GLU A 85 -3.24 -9.24 10.98
C GLU A 85 -2.12 -10.00 10.25
N VAL A 86 -0.88 -9.88 10.72
CA VAL A 86 0.31 -10.52 10.14
C VAL A 86 0.90 -11.51 11.14
N LYS A 87 1.14 -12.75 10.70
CA LYS A 87 1.69 -13.82 11.52
C LYS A 87 2.83 -14.57 10.83
N VAL A 88 3.68 -15.16 11.67
CA VAL A 88 4.59 -16.25 11.31
C VAL A 88 4.27 -17.44 12.22
N GLY A 89 3.90 -18.57 11.64
CA GLY A 89 3.36 -19.71 12.39
C GLY A 89 2.12 -19.29 13.20
N THR A 90 2.22 -19.32 14.53
CA THR A 90 1.15 -18.88 15.45
C THR A 90 1.40 -17.51 16.07
N GLU A 91 2.57 -16.91 15.85
CA GLU A 91 2.94 -15.63 16.44
C GLU A 91 2.34 -14.48 15.64
N VAL A 92 1.66 -13.56 16.33
CA VAL A 92 1.16 -12.31 15.75
C VAL A 92 2.26 -11.27 15.80
N LEU A 93 2.77 -10.88 14.64
CA LEU A 93 3.80 -9.84 14.50
C LEU A 93 3.20 -8.44 14.45
N TYR A 94 1.99 -8.32 13.90
CA TYR A 94 1.26 -7.07 13.76
C TYR A 94 -0.25 -7.32 13.64
N SER A 95 -1.07 -6.43 14.20
CA SER A 95 -2.51 -6.37 13.97
C SER A 95 -2.94 -4.91 14.04
N GLY A 96 -3.42 -4.35 12.94
CA GLY A 96 -3.76 -2.92 12.88
C GLY A 96 -3.97 -2.37 11.48
N SER A 97 -3.84 -1.05 11.35
CA SER A 97 -4.03 -0.27 10.12
C SER A 97 -2.98 -0.60 9.05
N VAL A 98 -3.46 -0.94 7.84
CA VAL A 98 -2.59 -1.09 6.66
C VAL A 98 -1.90 0.22 6.34
N GLN A 99 -2.62 1.34 6.40
CA GLN A 99 -2.08 2.65 6.04
C GLN A 99 -0.94 3.07 6.98
N ASP A 100 -1.04 2.77 8.28
CA ASP A 100 0.01 3.09 9.26
C ASP A 100 1.32 2.33 8.96
N VAL A 101 1.23 1.15 8.32
CA VAL A 101 2.39 0.39 7.85
C VAL A 101 3.03 1.04 6.63
N LEU A 102 2.20 1.43 5.67
CA LEU A 102 2.69 2.04 4.44
C LEU A 102 3.32 3.41 4.71
N ASP A 103 2.67 4.25 5.53
CA ASP A 103 3.14 5.60 5.82
C ASP A 103 4.47 5.62 6.56
N ARG A 104 4.67 4.71 7.53
CA ARG A 104 5.92 4.66 8.30
C ARG A 104 7.11 4.13 7.47
N ASN A 105 6.83 3.37 6.41
CA ASN A 105 7.84 2.80 5.50
C ASN A 105 7.94 3.54 4.15
N ALA A 106 7.14 4.58 3.94
CA ALA A 106 7.14 5.40 2.72
C ALA A 106 8.40 6.28 2.64
N THR A 107 9.54 5.70 2.25
CA THR A 107 10.82 6.43 2.07
C THR A 107 11.14 6.76 0.61
N VAL A 108 10.18 6.57 -0.31
CA VAL A 108 10.37 7.00 -1.70
C VAL A 108 10.32 8.53 -1.83
N GLY A 109 11.49 9.17 -1.91
CA GLY A 109 11.64 10.60 -2.15
C GLY A 109 11.87 11.47 -0.91
N ALA A 110 12.29 10.89 0.22
CA ALA A 110 12.87 11.70 1.31
C ALA A 110 14.07 12.51 0.76
N PRO A 111 14.13 13.84 0.98
CA PRO A 111 15.18 14.70 0.43
C PRO A 111 16.59 14.33 0.91
#